data_AF-A0A439LPH9-F1
#
_entry.id   AF-A0A439LPH9-F1
#
_cell.length_a   1.000
_cell.length_b   1.000
_cell.length_c   1.000
_cell.angle_alpha   90.00
_cell.angle_beta   90.00
_cell.angle_gamma   90.00
#
_symmetry.space_group_name_H-M   'P 1'
#
loop_
_entity.id
_entity.type
_entity.pdbx_description
1 polymer ?
#
loop_
_entity_poly.entity_id
_entity_poly.type
_entity_poly.pdbx_seq_one_letter_code
_entity_poly.pdbx_strand_id
1 'polypeptide(L)'
;MTDDPKFFISNWPEADRLRYERHAQEIFRQMGELRAASQRNHVDYGRWLIASLLAVHGGSIYAISGLWNGNHKLSPAAMPDLMAGVGWNLFGIGFILVAAFLAWLNFQFAEQSYFRWSDPAMLYRSDRWPKPEERTDPITATLFLAAVFGLMSFGSFIAGAMAVYRALVPG
;
A
#
# COMPACT_ATOMS: atom_id res chain seq x y z
N MET A 1 -34.47 -16.89 -8.04
CA MET A 1 -33.77 -16.28 -9.19
C MET A 1 -34.78 -16.19 -10.30
N THR A 2 -35.22 -14.98 -10.64
CA THR A 2 -36.14 -14.75 -11.75
C THR A 2 -35.31 -14.61 -13.02
N ASP A 3 -35.41 -15.58 -13.92
CA ASP A 3 -34.91 -15.49 -15.29
C ASP A 3 -35.77 -14.47 -16.06
N ASP A 4 -35.68 -13.19 -15.69
CA ASP A 4 -36.32 -12.13 -16.45
C ASP A 4 -35.55 -12.02 -17.79
N PRO A 5 -36.20 -12.30 -18.92
CA PRO A 5 -35.56 -12.25 -20.23
C PRO A 5 -34.95 -10.88 -20.55
N LYS A 6 -35.36 -9.80 -19.87
CA LYS A 6 -34.82 -8.46 -20.07
C LYS A 6 -33.34 -8.33 -19.72
N PHE A 7 -32.80 -9.20 -18.85
CA PHE A 7 -31.40 -9.12 -18.45
C PHE A 7 -30.42 -9.65 -19.49
N PHE A 8 -30.87 -10.59 -20.33
CA PHE A 8 -30.06 -11.14 -21.41
C PHE A 8 -30.06 -10.19 -22.60
N ILE A 9 -28.87 -9.75 -23.00
CA ILE A 9 -28.71 -8.81 -24.12
C ILE A 9 -29.13 -9.40 -25.47
N SER A 10 -29.26 -10.73 -25.55
CA SER A 10 -29.80 -11.44 -26.72
C SER A 10 -31.22 -11.00 -27.07
N ASN A 11 -31.96 -10.48 -26.08
CA ASN A 11 -33.35 -10.07 -26.23
C ASN A 11 -33.50 -8.56 -26.54
N TRP A 12 -32.39 -7.85 -26.71
CA TRP A 12 -32.37 -6.42 -26.98
C TRP A 12 -32.41 -6.13 -28.50
N PRO A 13 -32.87 -4.94 -28.92
CA PRO A 13 -32.71 -4.48 -30.29
C PRO A 13 -31.24 -4.52 -30.73
N GLU A 14 -30.98 -4.90 -31.98
CA GLU A 14 -29.62 -5.16 -32.49
C GLU A 14 -28.67 -3.98 -32.27
N ALA A 15 -29.13 -2.76 -32.52
CA ALA A 15 -28.32 -1.55 -32.35
C ALA A 15 -27.87 -1.33 -30.88
N ASP A 16 -28.74 -1.62 -29.92
CA ASP A 16 -28.44 -1.48 -28.49
C ASP A 16 -27.54 -2.61 -27.99
N ARG A 17 -27.79 -3.84 -28.42
CA ARG A 17 -26.95 -4.99 -28.15
C ARG A 17 -25.50 -4.75 -28.61
N LEU A 18 -25.30 -4.32 -29.86
CA LEU A 18 -23.97 -4.05 -30.42
C LEU A 18 -23.22 -2.91 -29.71
N ARG A 19 -23.94 -1.92 -29.18
CA ARG A 19 -23.34 -0.85 -28.36
C ARG A 19 -22.88 -1.41 -27.01
N TYR A 20 -23.74 -2.19 -26.37
CA TYR A 20 -23.45 -2.81 -25.09
C TYR A 20 -22.29 -3.80 -25.19
N GLU A 21 -22.29 -4.72 -26.16
CA GLU A 21 -21.23 -5.72 -26.33
C GLU A 21 -19.86 -5.07 -26.50
N ARG A 22 -19.74 -4.05 -27.34
CA ARG A 22 -18.50 -3.29 -27.52
C ARG A 22 -18.04 -2.63 -26.23
N HIS A 23 -18.97 -2.01 -25.50
CA HIS A 23 -18.64 -1.37 -24.24
C HIS A 23 -18.24 -2.37 -23.16
N ALA A 24 -18.98 -3.47 -23.01
CA ALA A 24 -18.71 -4.53 -22.05
C ALA A 24 -17.37 -5.23 -22.32
N GLN A 25 -17.05 -5.49 -23.60
CA GLN A 25 -15.75 -6.04 -24.01
C GLN A 25 -14.61 -5.10 -23.64
N GLU A 26 -14.76 -3.80 -23.88
CA GLU A 26 -13.72 -2.82 -23.56
C GLU A 26 -13.51 -2.69 -22.04
N ILE A 27 -14.59 -2.62 -21.26
CA ILE A 27 -14.50 -2.59 -19.80
C ILE A 27 -13.87 -3.88 -19.27
N PHE A 28 -14.30 -5.04 -19.76
CA PHE A 28 -13.73 -6.33 -19.34
C PHE A 28 -12.23 -6.41 -19.63
N ARG A 29 -11.82 -5.98 -20.84
CA ARG A 29 -10.41 -5.91 -21.25
C ARG A 29 -9.63 -4.94 -20.36
N GLN A 30 -10.14 -3.73 -20.17
CA GLN A 30 -9.52 -2.69 -19.35
C GLN A 30 -9.33 -3.16 -17.89
N MET A 31 -10.32 -3.83 -17.30
CA MET A 31 -10.22 -4.37 -15.94
C MET A 31 -9.16 -5.48 -15.84
N GLY A 32 -9.07 -6.35 -16.86
CA GLY A 32 -8.00 -7.34 -16.96
C GLY A 32 -6.60 -6.71 -17.04
N GLU A 33 -6.45 -5.67 -17.86
CA GLU A 33 -5.19 -4.91 -17.99
C GLU A 33 -4.82 -4.19 -16.69
N LEU A 34 -5.77 -3.53 -16.03
CA LEU A 34 -5.58 -2.85 -14.75
C LEU A 34 -5.18 -3.83 -13.63
N ARG A 35 -5.82 -5.01 -13.58
CA ARG A 35 -5.45 -6.06 -12.63
C ARG A 35 -4.00 -6.51 -12.84
N ALA A 36 -3.63 -6.80 -14.08
CA ALA A 36 -2.27 -7.23 -14.41
C ALA A 36 -1.22 -6.13 -14.13
N ALA A 37 -1.52 -4.88 -14.47
CA ALA A 37 -0.64 -3.74 -14.21
C ALA A 37 -0.47 -3.48 -12.72
N SER A 38 -1.56 -3.54 -11.94
CA SER A 38 -1.56 -3.41 -10.49
C SER A 38 -0.65 -4.47 -9.84
N GLN A 39 -0.83 -5.75 -10.21
CA GLN A 39 -0.01 -6.84 -9.67
C GLN A 39 1.49 -6.64 -9.93
N ARG A 40 1.89 -6.18 -11.13
CA ARG A 40 3.31 -5.97 -11.47
C ARG A 40 3.90 -4.75 -10.77
N ASN A 41 3.26 -3.60 -10.90
CA ASN A 41 3.81 -2.33 -10.42
C ASN A 41 3.96 -2.30 -8.89
N HIS A 42 3.02 -2.91 -8.17
CA HIS A 42 3.01 -2.87 -6.72
C HIS A 42 4.03 -3.80 -6.07
N VAL A 43 4.27 -4.98 -6.65
CA VAL A 43 5.28 -5.91 -6.14
C VAL A 43 6.68 -5.32 -6.29
N ASP A 44 6.99 -4.76 -7.47
CA ASP A 44 8.33 -4.26 -7.74
C ASP A 44 8.62 -2.97 -6.98
N TYR A 45 7.73 -1.98 -7.04
CA TYR A 45 7.95 -0.69 -6.35
C TYR A 45 7.88 -0.84 -4.82
N GLY A 46 6.90 -1.61 -4.32
CA GLY A 46 6.73 -1.84 -2.88
C GLY A 46 7.93 -2.53 -2.26
N ARG A 47 8.52 -3.53 -2.94
CA ARG A 47 9.73 -4.21 -2.46
C ARG A 47 10.89 -3.25 -2.26
N TRP A 48 11.18 -2.42 -3.26
CA TRP A 48 12.29 -1.47 -3.17
C TRP A 48 12.05 -0.40 -2.12
N LEU A 49 10.82 0.13 -2.02
CA LEU A 49 10.48 1.11 -1.01
C LEU A 49 10.68 0.57 0.41
N ILE A 50 10.17 -0.62 0.71
CA ILE A 50 10.31 -1.26 2.03
C ILE A 50 11.78 -1.56 2.31
N ALA A 51 12.51 -2.10 1.34
CA ALA A 51 13.93 -2.41 1.49
C ALA A 51 14.76 -1.16 1.79
N SER A 52 14.53 -0.06 1.06
CA SER A 52 15.21 1.21 1.30
C SER A 52 14.90 1.79 2.68
N LEU A 53 13.64 1.76 3.11
CA LEU A 53 13.26 2.28 4.43
C LEU A 53 13.84 1.43 5.58
N LEU A 54 13.78 0.10 5.47
CA LEU A 54 14.42 -0.81 6.43
C LEU A 54 15.94 -0.61 6.46
N ALA A 55 16.58 -0.42 5.30
CA ALA A 55 18.01 -0.17 5.21
C ALA A 55 18.41 1.15 5.89
N VAL A 56 17.61 2.21 5.73
CA VAL A 56 17.88 3.51 6.37
C VAL A 56 17.78 3.39 7.90
N HIS A 57 16.72 2.79 8.43
CA HIS A 57 16.58 2.61 9.88
C HIS A 57 17.59 1.62 10.46
N GLY A 58 17.79 0.48 9.80
CA GLY A 58 18.76 -0.53 10.21
C GLY A 58 20.20 0.00 10.16
N GLY A 59 20.56 0.71 9.10
CA GLY A 59 21.85 1.39 8.96
C GLY A 59 22.07 2.45 10.04
N SER A 60 21.01 3.18 10.41
CA SER A 60 21.07 4.17 11.50
C SER A 60 21.32 3.51 12.85
N ILE A 61 20.61 2.42 13.16
CA ILE A 61 20.83 1.66 14.40
C ILE A 61 22.26 1.11 14.45
N TYR A 62 22.74 0.56 13.33
CA TYR A 62 24.12 0.08 13.23
C TYR A 62 25.14 1.20 13.47
N ALA A 63 24.94 2.36 12.84
CA ALA A 63 25.81 3.53 13.03
C ALA A 63 25.82 4.03 14.48
N ILE A 64 24.64 4.14 15.12
CA ILE A 64 24.53 4.51 16.54
C ILE A 64 25.24 3.50 17.44
N SER A 65 25.11 2.20 17.15
CA SER A 65 25.81 1.14 17.90
C SER A 65 27.34 1.27 17.76
N GLY A 66 27.82 1.74 16.61
CA GLY A 66 29.23 2.07 16.39
C GLY A 66 29.73 3.24 17.24
N LEU A 67 28.89 4.26 17.47
CA LEU A 67 29.21 5.38 18.36
C LEU A 67 29.37 4.96 19.83
N TRP A 68 28.65 3.92 20.26
CA TRP A 68 28.80 3.34 21.59
C TRP A 68 30.11 2.56 21.70
N ASN A 69 30.32 1.60 20.79
CA ASN A 69 31.36 0.58 20.91
C ASN A 69 32.69 0.95 20.24
N GLY A 70 32.77 2.12 19.60
CA GLY A 70 33.95 2.59 18.89
C GLY A 70 35.11 3.06 19.78
N ASN A 71 36.23 3.35 19.14
CA ASN A 71 37.46 3.81 19.81
C ASN A 71 37.32 5.20 20.47
N HIS A 72 36.36 6.01 20.03
CA HIS A 72 35.99 7.29 20.65
C HIS A 72 34.66 7.13 21.37
N LYS A 73 34.70 6.51 22.56
CA LYS A 73 33.50 6.37 23.39
C LYS A 73 32.98 7.75 23.78
N LEU A 74 31.72 8.01 23.43
CA LEU A 74 31.03 9.22 23.88
C LEU A 74 30.88 9.21 25.41
N SER A 75 30.74 10.41 25.97
CA SER A 75 30.48 10.58 27.40
C SER A 75 29.25 9.76 27.84
N PRO A 76 29.24 9.15 29.04
CA PRO A 76 28.04 8.50 29.56
C PRO A 76 26.79 9.39 29.56
N ALA A 77 26.97 10.71 29.62
CA ALA A 77 25.87 11.68 29.54
C ALA A 77 25.14 11.67 28.18
N ALA A 78 25.78 11.21 27.10
CA ALA A 78 25.20 11.09 25.77
C ALA A 78 24.32 9.84 25.60
N MET A 79 24.41 8.88 26.53
CA MET A 79 23.75 7.57 26.43
C MET A 79 22.21 7.66 26.32
N PRO A 80 21.50 8.49 27.11
CA PRO A 80 20.05 8.57 27.00
C PRO A 80 19.57 9.00 25.61
N ASP A 81 20.25 9.96 25.00
CA ASP A 81 19.92 10.47 23.66
C ASP A 81 20.26 9.44 22.56
N LEU A 82 21.34 8.68 22.69
CA LEU A 82 21.63 7.57 21.76
C LEU A 82 20.59 6.47 21.85
N MET A 83 20.17 6.09 23.06
CA MET A 83 19.10 5.11 23.27
C MET A 83 17.77 5.61 22.72
N ALA A 84 17.45 6.89 22.88
CA ALA A 84 16.29 7.51 22.25
C ALA A 84 16.39 7.43 20.72
N GLY A 85 17.57 7.70 20.15
CA GLY A 85 17.85 7.57 18.72
C GLY A 85 17.57 6.16 18.18
N VAL A 86 18.02 5.13 18.89
CA VAL A 86 17.72 3.72 18.56
C VAL A 86 16.21 3.45 18.69
N GLY A 87 15.59 3.89 19.78
CA GLY A 87 14.16 3.70 20.04
C GLY A 87 13.29 4.28 18.92
N TRP A 88 13.57 5.50 18.48
CA TRP A 88 12.88 6.12 17.35
C TRP A 88 13.05 5.32 16.05
N ASN A 89 14.26 4.84 15.74
CA ASN A 89 14.45 4.00 14.56
C ASN A 89 13.71 2.66 14.63
N LEU A 90 13.60 2.05 15.81
CA LEU A 90 12.79 0.85 16.02
C LEU A 90 11.29 1.12 15.81
N PHE A 91 10.77 2.24 16.33
CA PHE A 91 9.39 2.65 16.03
C PHE A 91 9.18 2.89 14.53
N GLY A 92 10.16 3.50 13.84
CA GLY A 92 10.15 3.65 12.40
C GLY A 92 9.99 2.32 11.66
N ILE A 93 10.83 1.33 12.00
CA ILE A 93 10.70 -0.04 11.47
C ILE A 93 9.30 -0.61 11.73
N GLY A 94 8.78 -0.45 12.95
CA GLY A 94 7.41 -0.88 13.29
C GLY A 94 6.36 -0.25 12.37
N PHE A 95 6.42 1.06 12.14
CA PHE A 95 5.50 1.77 11.25
C PHE A 95 5.64 1.34 9.79
N ILE A 96 6.85 1.06 9.29
CA ILE A 96 7.07 0.51 7.94
C ILE A 96 6.39 -0.85 7.77
N LEU A 97 6.52 -1.73 8.76
CA LEU A 97 5.89 -3.06 8.72
C LEU A 97 4.37 -2.94 8.69
N VAL A 98 3.79 -2.03 9.48
CA VAL A 98 2.35 -1.74 9.46
C VAL A 98 1.93 -1.14 8.11
N ALA A 99 2.69 -0.19 7.57
CA ALA A 99 2.42 0.40 6.26
C ALA A 99 2.46 -0.66 5.14
N ALA A 100 3.46 -1.55 5.17
CA ALA A 100 3.59 -2.65 4.22
C ALA A 100 2.42 -3.64 4.33
N PHE A 101 2.01 -3.98 5.56
CA PHE A 101 0.85 -4.84 5.79
C PHE A 101 -0.46 -4.22 5.28
N LEU A 102 -0.66 -2.92 5.51
CA LEU A 102 -1.82 -2.19 5.00
C LEU A 102 -1.82 -2.07 3.48
N ALA A 103 -0.66 -1.84 2.86
CA ALA A 103 -0.52 -1.87 1.41
C ALA A 103 -0.83 -3.26 0.84
N TRP A 104 -0.39 -4.33 1.52
CA TRP A 104 -0.75 -5.69 1.13
C TRP A 104 -2.26 -5.93 1.22
N LEU A 105 -2.92 -5.50 2.32
CA LEU A 105 -4.37 -5.57 2.46
C LEU A 105 -5.11 -4.77 1.37
N ASN A 106 -4.61 -3.58 1.03
CA ASN A 106 -5.12 -2.78 -0.08
C ASN A 106 -5.17 -3.59 -1.38
N PHE A 107 -4.11 -4.35 -1.68
CA PHE A 107 -4.08 -5.22 -2.86
C PHE A 107 -5.07 -6.37 -2.78
N GLN A 108 -5.24 -6.99 -1.61
CA GLN A 108 -6.23 -8.05 -1.46
C GLN A 108 -7.65 -7.53 -1.73
N PHE A 109 -7.98 -6.34 -1.24
CA PHE A 109 -9.27 -5.71 -1.50
C PHE A 109 -9.43 -5.31 -2.97
N ALA A 110 -8.41 -4.69 -3.57
CA ALA A 110 -8.44 -4.30 -4.98
C ALA A 110 -8.57 -5.53 -5.91
N GLU A 111 -7.83 -6.61 -5.64
CA GLU A 111 -7.95 -7.86 -6.41
C GLU A 111 -9.35 -8.47 -6.29
N GLN A 112 -9.94 -8.46 -5.09
CA GLN A 112 -11.30 -8.95 -4.89
C GLN A 112 -12.32 -8.11 -5.68
N SER A 113 -12.21 -6.77 -5.66
CA SER A 113 -13.10 -5.88 -6.42
C SER A 113 -12.91 -6.08 -7.93
N TYR A 114 -11.68 -6.18 -8.43
CA TYR A 114 -11.42 -6.45 -9.85
C TYR A 114 -11.96 -7.82 -10.28
N PHE A 115 -11.81 -8.86 -9.46
CA PHE A 115 -12.36 -10.18 -9.73
C PHE A 115 -13.89 -10.15 -9.86
N ARG A 116 -14.56 -9.37 -9.00
CA ARG A 116 -16.01 -9.17 -9.06
C ARG A 116 -16.43 -8.38 -10.31
N TRP A 117 -15.65 -7.38 -10.70
CA TRP A 117 -15.94 -6.54 -11.87
C TRP A 117 -15.57 -7.20 -13.20
N SER A 118 -14.73 -8.23 -13.19
CA SER A 118 -14.38 -9.04 -14.35
C SER A 118 -15.23 -10.31 -14.49
N ASP A 119 -16.51 -10.30 -14.08
CA ASP A 119 -17.41 -11.44 -14.27
C ASP A 119 -17.69 -11.62 -15.78
N PRO A 120 -17.29 -12.75 -16.42
CA PRO A 120 -17.55 -12.99 -17.84
C PRO A 120 -19.05 -12.93 -18.20
N ALA A 121 -19.93 -13.14 -17.21
CA ALA A 121 -21.35 -12.99 -17.39
C ALA A 121 -21.79 -11.59 -17.82
N MET A 122 -21.00 -10.55 -17.53
CA MET A 122 -21.28 -9.18 -17.97
C MET A 122 -21.35 -9.04 -19.50
N LEU A 123 -20.70 -9.94 -20.24
CA LEU A 123 -20.69 -9.92 -21.71
C LEU A 123 -22.04 -10.30 -22.32
N TYR A 124 -22.89 -11.03 -21.59
CA TYR A 124 -24.19 -11.49 -22.08
C TYR A 124 -25.35 -11.14 -21.14
N ARG A 125 -25.07 -10.58 -19.96
CA ARG A 125 -26.05 -10.17 -18.95
C ARG A 125 -25.80 -8.76 -18.44
N SER A 126 -26.84 -7.93 -18.49
CA SER A 126 -26.80 -6.54 -18.01
C SER A 126 -26.86 -6.40 -16.48
N ASP A 127 -27.40 -7.40 -15.76
CA ASP A 127 -27.50 -7.35 -14.29
C ASP A 127 -26.16 -7.53 -13.57
N ARG A 128 -25.15 -8.03 -14.30
CA ARG A 128 -23.78 -8.27 -13.85
C ARG A 128 -22.84 -7.09 -14.08
N TRP A 129 -23.37 -5.94 -14.50
CA TRP A 129 -22.57 -4.72 -14.65
C TRP A 129 -21.88 -4.35 -13.33
N PRO A 130 -20.62 -3.87 -13.35
CA PRO A 130 -19.93 -3.38 -12.16
C PRO A 130 -20.80 -2.35 -11.44
N LYS A 131 -21.21 -2.69 -10.22
CA LYS A 131 -21.93 -1.76 -9.34
C LYS A 131 -20.91 -1.08 -8.45
N PRO A 132 -21.01 0.24 -8.22
CA PRO A 132 -20.21 0.89 -7.19
C PRO A 132 -20.45 0.15 -5.86
N GLU A 133 -19.35 -0.27 -5.24
CA GLU A 133 -19.37 -1.01 -3.97
C GLU A 133 -19.97 -0.14 -2.85
N GLU A 134 -20.50 -0.81 -1.81
CA GLU A 134 -21.27 -0.22 -0.72
C GLU A 134 -20.53 0.88 0.08
N ARG A 135 -21.25 1.47 1.04
CA ARG A 135 -20.93 2.64 1.90
C ARG A 135 -19.50 2.72 2.51
N THR A 136 -18.70 1.65 2.41
CA THR A 136 -17.33 1.57 2.93
C THR A 136 -16.36 1.20 1.80
N ASP A 137 -15.36 2.05 1.56
CA ASP A 137 -14.27 1.81 0.60
C ASP A 137 -12.99 1.37 1.34
N PRO A 138 -12.78 0.05 1.52
CA PRO A 138 -11.61 -0.48 2.21
C PRO A 138 -10.32 -0.25 1.45
N ILE A 139 -10.38 -0.11 0.11
CA ILE A 139 -9.21 0.18 -0.73
C ILE A 139 -8.71 1.58 -0.36
N THR A 140 -9.56 2.59 -0.46
CA THR A 140 -9.16 3.97 -0.13
C THR A 140 -8.70 4.09 1.33
N ALA A 141 -9.38 3.43 2.27
CA ALA A 141 -8.99 3.46 3.68
C ALA A 141 -7.59 2.87 3.92
N THR A 142 -7.29 1.69 3.38
CA THR A 142 -5.98 1.05 3.53
C THR A 142 -4.86 1.81 2.83
N LEU A 143 -5.14 2.45 1.70
CA LEU A 143 -4.19 3.34 1.01
C LEU A 143 -3.77 4.52 1.89
N PHE A 144 -4.73 5.24 2.46
CA PHE A 144 -4.43 6.40 3.31
C PHE A 144 -3.74 5.98 4.61
N LEU A 145 -4.18 4.88 5.24
CA LEU A 145 -3.52 4.38 6.44
C LEU A 145 -2.06 3.98 6.16
N ALA A 146 -1.80 3.28 5.06
CA ALA A 146 -0.43 2.92 4.68
C ALA A 146 0.45 4.17 4.49
N ALA A 147 -0.07 5.21 3.85
CA ALA A 147 0.63 6.49 3.68
C ALA A 147 0.90 7.17 5.03
N VAL A 148 -0.07 7.21 5.95
CA VAL A 148 0.09 7.79 7.29
C VAL A 148 1.20 7.08 8.06
N PHE A 149 1.22 5.74 8.08
CA PHE A 149 2.27 5.00 8.76
C PHE A 149 3.64 5.18 8.10
N GLY A 150 3.71 5.28 6.78
CA GLY A 150 4.95 5.64 6.08
C GLY A 150 5.49 7.01 6.51
N LEU A 151 4.62 8.02 6.63
CA LEU A 151 4.98 9.34 7.12
C LEU A 151 5.38 9.33 8.60
N MET A 152 4.71 8.55 9.44
CA MET A 152 5.10 8.36 10.85
C MET A 152 6.50 7.73 10.95
N SER A 153 6.83 6.77 10.09
CA SER A 153 8.18 6.20 10.04
C SER A 153 9.24 7.26 9.69
N PHE A 154 8.94 8.12 8.72
CA PHE A 154 9.83 9.22 8.36
C PHE A 154 10.00 10.22 9.52
N GLY A 155 8.91 10.56 10.22
CA GLY A 155 8.97 11.37 11.43
C GLY A 155 9.86 10.74 12.51
N SER A 156 9.75 9.42 12.71
CA SER A 156 10.62 8.67 13.62
C SER A 156 12.09 8.72 13.19
N PHE A 157 12.40 8.66 11.89
CA PHE A 157 13.77 8.82 11.40
C PHE A 157 14.35 10.19 11.77
N ILE A 158 13.59 11.27 11.55
CA ILE A 158 14.01 12.64 11.91
C ILE A 158 14.22 12.77 13.42
N ALA A 159 13.26 12.30 14.23
CA ALA A 159 13.37 12.34 15.67
C ALA A 159 14.60 11.57 16.18
N GLY A 160 14.89 10.41 15.58
CA GLY A 160 16.08 9.64 15.85
C GLY A 160 17.37 10.40 15.52
N ALA A 161 17.43 11.06 14.36
CA ALA A 161 18.57 11.87 13.96
C ALA A 161 18.80 13.06 14.91
N MET A 162 17.72 13.74 15.33
CA MET A 162 17.80 14.84 16.29
C MET A 162 18.32 14.39 17.67
N ALA A 163 17.89 13.21 18.13
CA ALA A 163 18.40 12.63 19.38
C ALA A 163 19.91 12.36 19.27
N VAL A 164 20.37 11.73 18.18
CA VAL A 164 21.80 11.51 17.93
C VAL A 164 22.57 12.83 17.83
N TYR A 165 22.00 13.85 17.18
CA TYR A 165 22.64 15.16 17.09
C TYR A 165 22.89 15.78 18.47
N ARG A 166 21.91 15.75 19.37
CA ARG A 166 22.07 16.24 20.76
C ARG A 166 23.12 15.45 21.54
N ALA A 167 23.23 14.15 21.29
CA ALA A 167 24.27 13.31 21.89
C ALA A 167 25.68 13.73 21.45
N LEU A 168 25.84 14.23 20.21
CA LEU A 168 27.13 14.62 19.63
C LEU A 168 27.51 16.07 19.91
N VAL A 169 26.53 16.96 19.98
CA VAL A 169 26.71 18.40 20.27
C VAL A 169 26.06 18.70 21.61
N PRO A 170 26.75 18.41 22.74
CA PRO A 170 26.25 18.77 24.05
C PRO A 170 26.16 20.30 24.14
N GLY A 171 24.99 20.79 24.59
CA GLY A 171 24.80 22.20 24.97
C GLY A 171 25.41 22.54 26.31
#